data_AF-A0AAD9P4S7-F1
#
_entry.id   AF-A0AAD9P4S7-F1
#
_cell.length_a   1.000
_cell.length_b   1.000
_cell.length_c   1.000
_cell.angle_alpha   90.00
_cell.angle_beta   90.00
_cell.angle_gamma   90.00
#
_symmetry.space_group_name_H-M   'P 1'
#
loop_
_entity.id
_entity.type
_entity.pdbx_description
1 polymer ?
#
loop_
_entity_poly.entity_id
_entity_poly.type
_entity_poly.pdbx_seq_one_letter_code
_entity_poly.pdbx_strand_id
1 'polypeptide(L)'
;MEFVDNVKICEPLGCSDHNQIHFIIKVKGERNRKIRYRKHFHKERYKDMREYLAKIDWNNTLKNKTATECWNILKSEIDCVVDKFVPLKKQGKRSKKKHLSKEAIRKIKYKQMVWKRYRHIGSEEDYSIYKEALNQATAEIRNSKRSYEQKLLLI
;
A
#
# COMPACT_ATOMS: atom_id res chain seq x y z
N MET A 1 23.63 11.75 17.33
CA MET A 1 24.36 10.95 18.33
C MET A 1 23.78 9.56 18.33
N GLU A 2 24.50 8.62 17.73
CA GLU A 2 24.18 7.20 17.74
C GLU A 2 24.69 6.62 19.07
N PHE A 3 23.85 5.87 19.78
CA PHE A 3 24.22 5.19 21.02
C PHE A 3 24.38 3.70 20.71
N VAL A 4 25.56 3.14 20.96
CA VAL A 4 25.84 1.70 20.85
C VAL A 4 25.59 1.07 22.21
N ASP A 5 24.68 0.09 22.26
CA ASP A 5 24.30 -0.65 23.47
C ASP A 5 24.47 -2.16 23.26
N ASN A 6 24.52 -2.93 24.35
CA ASN A 6 24.51 -4.40 24.33
C ASN A 6 25.63 -5.03 23.48
N VAL A 7 26.85 -4.52 23.59
CA VAL A 7 28.02 -5.12 22.96
C VAL A 7 28.31 -6.47 23.60
N LYS A 8 28.34 -7.53 22.79
CA LYS A 8 28.67 -8.90 23.19
C LYS A 8 29.67 -9.48 22.20
N ILE A 9 30.68 -10.14 22.73
CA ILE A 9 31.59 -10.96 21.94
C ILE A 9 30.95 -12.35 21.86
N CYS A 10 30.75 -12.84 20.65
CA CYS A 10 30.16 -14.13 20.36
C CYS A 10 31.23 -15.10 19.86
N GLU A 11 30.89 -16.38 19.87
CA GLU A 11 31.76 -17.46 19.41
C GLU A 11 32.20 -17.25 17.95
N PRO A 12 33.37 -17.77 17.57
CA PRO A 12 33.85 -17.69 16.20
C PRO A 12 32.89 -18.35 15.20
N LEU A 13 32.87 -17.84 13.98
CA LEU A 13 32.15 -18.50 12.88
C LEU A 13 32.98 -19.68 12.38
N GLY A 14 32.59 -20.89 12.74
CA GLY A 14 33.26 -22.12 12.31
C GLY A 14 34.68 -22.24 12.89
N CYS A 15 35.68 -22.57 12.07
CA CYS A 15 37.09 -22.69 12.48
C CYS A 15 37.88 -21.37 12.37
N SER A 16 37.22 -20.23 12.17
CA SER A 16 37.92 -18.93 12.16
C SER A 16 38.45 -18.62 13.56
N ASP A 17 39.63 -18.01 13.62
CA ASP A 17 40.26 -17.48 14.83
C ASP A 17 39.71 -16.09 15.23
N HIS A 18 38.72 -15.57 14.51
CA HIS A 18 38.10 -14.28 14.78
C HIS A 18 36.77 -14.41 15.52
N ASN A 19 36.66 -13.70 16.65
CA ASN A 19 35.42 -13.61 17.41
C ASN A 19 34.44 -12.64 16.75
N GLN A 20 33.16 -13.01 16.77
CA GLN A 20 32.09 -12.12 16.31
C GLN A 20 31.78 -11.06 17.38
N ILE A 21 31.44 -9.83 16.98
CA ILE A 21 30.96 -8.80 17.91
C ILE A 21 29.54 -8.41 17.52
N HIS A 22 28.60 -8.63 18.44
CA HIS A 22 27.21 -8.27 18.27
C HIS A 22 26.88 -7.06 19.13
N PHE A 23 26.27 -6.03 18.57
CA PHE A 23 25.86 -4.83 19.30
C PHE A 23 24.58 -4.25 18.71
N ILE A 24 23.89 -3.41 19.49
CA ILE A 24 22.65 -2.75 19.10
C ILE A 24 22.94 -1.26 18.90
N ILE A 25 22.64 -0.74 17.71
CA ILE A 25 22.70 0.69 17.42
C ILE A 25 21.30 1.29 17.65
N LYS A 26 21.20 2.25 18.58
CA LYS A 26 19.99 3.04 18.77
C LYS A 26 20.09 4.36 18.00
N VAL A 27 19.28 4.49 16.96
CA VAL A 27 19.19 5.71 16.15
C VAL A 27 17.90 6.47 16.48
N LYS A 28 18.02 7.77 16.77
CA LYS A 28 16.86 8.67 16.86
C LYS A 28 16.31 8.92 15.45
N GLY A 29 15.36 8.10 15.03
CA GLY A 29 14.62 8.31 13.79
C GLY A 29 13.41 9.22 14.01
N GLU A 30 13.41 10.41 13.42
CA GLU A 30 12.18 11.19 13.30
C GLU A 30 11.21 10.43 12.37
N ARG A 31 10.12 9.91 12.94
CA ARG A 31 9.01 9.40 12.13
C ARG A 31 8.26 10.58 11.54
N ASN A 32 8.79 11.12 10.46
CA ASN A 32 8.07 12.04 9.60
C ASN A 32 6.85 11.29 9.05
N ARG A 33 5.69 11.45 9.70
CA ARG A 33 4.39 11.00 9.20
C ARG A 33 4.02 11.90 8.02
N LYS A 34 4.79 11.86 6.93
CA LYS A 34 4.47 12.60 5.71
C LYS A 34 3.10 12.14 5.27
N ILE A 35 2.13 13.03 5.43
CA ILE A 35 0.79 12.85 4.90
C ILE A 35 0.97 12.80 3.38
N ARG A 36 0.79 11.61 2.80
CA ARG A 36 0.86 11.45 1.36
C ARG A 36 -0.44 11.98 0.77
N TYR A 37 -0.33 12.81 -0.25
CA TYR A 37 -1.46 13.23 -1.08
C TYR A 37 -1.40 12.44 -2.39
N ARG A 38 -2.56 12.13 -2.95
CA ARG A 38 -2.67 11.55 -4.30
C ARG A 38 -3.69 12.32 -5.12
N LYS A 39 -3.50 12.37 -6.44
CA LYS A 39 -4.45 12.93 -7.38
C LYS A 39 -5.80 12.23 -7.26
N HIS A 40 -6.89 12.99 -7.17
CA HIS A 40 -8.24 12.48 -7.05
C HIS A 40 -8.98 12.52 -8.40
N PHE A 41 -8.51 11.73 -9.35
CA PHE A 41 -9.02 11.70 -10.72
C PHE A 41 -10.56 11.53 -10.79
N HIS A 42 -11.14 10.70 -9.91
CA HIS A 42 -12.61 10.54 -9.86
C HIS A 42 -13.42 11.81 -9.52
N LYS A 43 -12.80 12.91 -9.04
CA LYS A 43 -13.50 14.20 -8.83
C LYS A 43 -13.01 15.29 -9.78
N GLU A 44 -12.33 14.94 -10.86
CA GLU A 44 -11.78 15.94 -11.75
C GLU A 44 -12.84 16.59 -12.66
N ARG A 45 -12.58 17.84 -13.01
CA ARG A 45 -13.44 18.65 -13.89
C ARG A 45 -12.96 18.49 -15.33
N TYR A 46 -13.15 17.30 -15.91
CA TYR A 46 -12.71 17.00 -17.29
C TYR A 46 -13.23 18.02 -18.32
N LYS A 47 -14.40 18.61 -18.09
CA LYS A 47 -14.96 19.65 -18.96
C LYS A 47 -14.05 20.89 -18.99
N ASP A 48 -13.72 21.42 -17.83
CA ASP A 48 -12.81 22.57 -17.68
C ASP A 48 -11.42 22.29 -18.25
N MET A 49 -10.90 21.06 -18.08
CA MET A 49 -9.61 20.65 -18.65
C MET A 49 -9.63 20.72 -20.18
N ARG A 50 -10.68 20.19 -20.80
CA ARG A 50 -10.86 20.26 -22.26
C ARG A 50 -10.99 21.69 -22.74
N GLU A 51 -11.78 22.51 -22.04
CA GLU A 51 -11.92 23.93 -22.36
C GLU A 51 -10.61 24.70 -22.23
N TYR A 52 -9.76 24.35 -21.26
CA TYR A 52 -8.42 24.92 -21.14
C TYR A 52 -7.52 24.51 -22.30
N LEU A 53 -7.43 23.21 -22.60
CA LEU A 53 -6.57 22.69 -23.68
C LEU A 53 -7.02 23.16 -25.07
N ALA A 54 -8.33 23.39 -25.26
CA ALA A 54 -8.89 23.91 -26.50
C ALA A 54 -8.54 25.39 -26.76
N LYS A 55 -8.17 26.14 -25.71
CA LYS A 55 -7.75 27.56 -25.84
C LYS A 55 -6.28 27.71 -26.27
N ILE A 56 -5.50 26.63 -26.21
CA ILE A 56 -4.10 26.65 -26.62
C ILE A 56 -4.04 26.60 -28.14
N ASP A 57 -3.34 27.56 -28.75
CA ASP A 57 -3.04 27.53 -30.18
C ASP A 57 -1.93 26.51 -30.45
N TRP A 58 -2.32 25.25 -30.59
CA TRP A 58 -1.40 24.14 -30.86
C TRP A 58 -0.65 24.30 -32.17
N ASN A 59 -1.26 24.93 -33.18
CA ASN A 59 -0.62 25.11 -34.48
C ASN A 59 0.59 26.02 -34.37
N ASN A 60 0.47 27.13 -33.65
CA ASN A 60 1.60 28.01 -33.42
C ASN A 60 2.57 27.45 -32.37
N THR A 61 2.04 26.86 -31.30
CA THR A 61 2.83 26.32 -30.18
C THR A 61 3.76 25.19 -30.62
N LEU A 62 3.31 24.35 -31.56
CA LEU A 62 4.08 23.20 -32.06
C LEU A 62 4.82 23.51 -33.38
N LYS A 63 4.67 24.73 -33.92
CA LYS A 63 5.28 25.11 -35.19
C LYS A 63 6.81 25.06 -35.10
N ASN A 64 7.45 24.53 -36.14
CA ASN A 64 8.91 24.43 -36.28
C ASN A 64 9.60 23.66 -35.13
N LYS A 65 8.87 22.76 -34.46
CA LYS A 65 9.43 21.91 -33.41
C LYS A 65 9.59 20.48 -33.89
N THR A 66 10.60 19.82 -33.36
CA THR A 66 10.81 18.38 -33.56
C THR A 66 9.72 17.57 -32.84
N ALA A 67 9.52 16.31 -33.24
CA ALA A 67 8.55 15.43 -32.58
C ALA A 67 8.79 15.31 -31.07
N THR A 68 10.06 15.25 -30.64
CA THR A 68 10.43 15.17 -29.22
C THR A 68 10.07 16.44 -28.46
N GLU A 69 10.30 17.61 -29.05
CA GLU A 69 9.94 18.90 -28.44
C GLU A 69 8.42 19.07 -28.37
N CYS A 70 7.70 18.69 -29.43
CA CYS A 70 6.24 18.67 -29.44
C CYS A 70 5.68 17.78 -28.32
N TRP A 71 6.23 16.58 -28.16
CA TRP A 71 5.83 15.67 -27.09
C TRP A 71 6.08 16.25 -25.70
N ASN A 72 7.24 16.87 -25.49
CA ASN A 72 7.59 17.48 -24.21
C ASN A 72 6.63 18.62 -23.84
N ILE A 73 6.25 19.44 -24.83
CA ILE A 73 5.29 20.54 -24.63
C ILE A 73 3.90 19.99 -24.32
N LEU A 74 3.44 19.01 -25.10
CA LEU A 74 2.15 18.38 -24.84
C LEU A 74 2.10 17.78 -23.44
N LYS A 75 3.17 17.07 -23.04
CA LYS A 75 3.30 16.49 -21.71
C LYS A 75 3.26 17.57 -20.63
N SER A 76 4.01 18.67 -20.78
CA SER A 76 4.01 19.75 -19.79
C SER A 76 2.64 20.41 -19.62
N GLU A 77 1.90 20.61 -20.72
CA GLU A 77 0.55 21.17 -20.65
C GLU A 77 -0.43 20.20 -19.97
N ILE A 78 -0.33 18.90 -20.26
CA ILE A 78 -1.13 17.88 -19.57
C ILE A 78 -0.81 17.86 -18.08
N ASP A 79 0.46 17.88 -17.70
CA ASP A 79 0.88 17.90 -16.29
C ASP A 79 0.35 19.18 -15.59
N CYS A 80 0.43 20.34 -16.24
CA CYS A 80 -0.12 21.61 -15.74
C CYS A 80 -1.64 21.53 -15.51
N VAL A 81 -2.39 20.99 -16.48
CA VAL A 81 -3.84 20.81 -16.38
C VAL A 81 -4.21 19.83 -15.26
N VAL A 82 -3.47 18.73 -15.13
CA VAL A 82 -3.65 17.78 -14.03
C VAL A 82 -3.34 18.42 -12.67
N ASP A 83 -2.36 19.31 -12.60
CA ASP A 83 -2.04 20.08 -11.39
C ASP A 83 -3.10 21.09 -11.01
N LYS A 84 -3.66 21.77 -12.01
CA LYS A 84 -4.65 22.83 -11.79
C LYS A 84 -6.06 22.30 -11.49
N PHE A 85 -6.50 21.24 -12.19
CA PHE A 85 -7.90 20.82 -12.19
C PHE A 85 -8.15 19.50 -11.44
N VAL A 86 -7.12 18.70 -11.14
CA VAL A 86 -7.31 17.47 -10.33
C VAL A 86 -7.04 17.78 -8.85
N PRO A 87 -8.06 17.76 -7.99
CA PRO A 87 -7.85 18.00 -6.58
C PRO A 87 -6.99 16.91 -5.94
N LEU A 88 -6.19 17.29 -4.96
CA LEU A 88 -5.43 16.34 -4.15
C LEU A 88 -6.33 15.73 -3.07
N LYS A 89 -6.30 14.40 -2.93
CA LYS A 89 -6.90 13.69 -1.81
C LYS A 89 -5.82 13.23 -0.85
N LYS A 90 -6.02 13.54 0.42
CA LYS A 90 -5.23 12.99 1.52
C LYS A 90 -5.32 11.47 1.47
N GLN A 91 -4.17 10.81 1.33
CA GLN A 91 -4.08 9.36 1.40
C GLN A 91 -4.29 8.97 2.87
N GLY A 92 -5.53 8.65 3.22
CA GLY A 92 -5.86 8.13 4.53
C GLY A 92 -5.06 6.85 4.80
N LYS A 93 -4.67 6.64 6.06
CA LYS A 93 -4.25 5.30 6.48
C LYS A 93 -5.41 4.36 6.18
N ARG A 94 -5.16 3.26 5.46
CA ARG A 94 -6.17 2.22 5.27
C ARG A 94 -6.70 1.86 6.65
N SER A 95 -7.97 2.17 6.91
CA SER A 95 -8.58 1.87 8.21
C SER A 95 -8.39 0.38 8.42
N LYS A 96 -7.56 0.00 9.40
CA LYS A 96 -7.57 -1.38 9.86
C LYS A 96 -8.99 -1.61 10.33
N LYS A 97 -9.67 -2.62 9.79
CA LYS A 97 -10.97 -3.05 10.31
C LYS A 97 -10.76 -3.37 11.78
N LYS A 98 -11.11 -2.42 12.68
CA LYS A 98 -10.74 -2.46 14.10
C LYS A 98 -11.28 -3.71 14.78
N HIS A 99 -12.38 -4.22 14.25
CA HIS A 99 -13.06 -5.44 14.68
C HIS A 99 -12.41 -6.74 14.18
N LEU A 100 -11.33 -6.72 13.39
CA LEU A 100 -10.64 -7.93 12.93
C LEU A 100 -9.40 -8.23 13.79
N SER A 101 -9.42 -9.40 14.43
CA SER A 101 -8.32 -9.98 15.19
C SER A 101 -7.20 -10.44 14.26
N LYS A 102 -6.01 -10.67 14.83
CA LYS A 102 -4.88 -11.25 14.09
C LYS A 102 -5.25 -12.63 13.51
N GLU A 103 -6.00 -13.42 14.28
CA GLU A 103 -6.48 -14.73 13.85
C GLU A 103 -7.50 -14.65 12.71
N ALA A 104 -8.44 -13.71 12.76
CA ALA A 104 -9.38 -13.46 11.65
C ALA A 104 -8.60 -13.14 10.36
N ILE A 105 -7.56 -12.30 10.45
CA ILE A 105 -6.71 -11.97 9.31
C ILE A 105 -5.95 -13.21 8.81
N ARG A 106 -5.40 -14.04 9.70
CA ARG A 106 -4.70 -15.28 9.34
C ARG A 106 -5.62 -16.23 8.58
N LYS A 107 -6.83 -16.48 9.08
CA LYS A 107 -7.82 -17.36 8.43
C LYS A 107 -8.30 -16.79 7.10
N ILE A 108 -8.51 -15.47 6.98
CA ILE A 108 -8.85 -14.83 5.69
C ILE A 108 -7.73 -15.06 4.65
N LYS A 109 -6.47 -14.90 5.04
CA LYS A 109 -5.32 -15.13 4.14
C LYS A 109 -5.22 -16.59 3.72
N TYR A 110 -5.39 -17.51 4.67
CA TYR A 110 -5.40 -18.95 4.39
C TYR A 110 -6.50 -19.32 3.39
N LYS A 111 -7.74 -18.85 3.63
CA LYS A 111 -8.86 -19.03 2.69
C LYS A 111 -8.54 -18.51 1.29
N GLN A 112 -7.92 -17.33 1.17
CA GLN A 112 -7.52 -16.77 -0.13
C GLN A 112 -6.44 -17.61 -0.83
N MET A 113 -5.50 -18.15 -0.08
CA MET A 113 -4.45 -19.03 -0.61
C MET A 113 -5.04 -20.33 -1.16
N VAL A 114 -5.90 -21.00 -0.39
CA VAL A 114 -6.53 -22.25 -0.82
C VAL A 114 -7.47 -22.01 -2.01
N TRP A 115 -8.21 -20.90 -2.03
CA TRP A 115 -9.02 -20.53 -3.19
C TRP A 115 -8.18 -20.39 -4.47
N LYS A 116 -7.00 -19.76 -4.39
CA LYS A 116 -6.09 -19.67 -5.53
C LYS A 116 -5.63 -21.05 -5.98
N ARG A 117 -5.26 -21.93 -5.03
CA ARG A 117 -4.86 -23.32 -5.34
C ARG A 117 -5.98 -24.07 -6.06
N TYR A 118 -7.19 -24.06 -5.53
CA TYR A 118 -8.36 -24.65 -6.18
C TYR A 118 -8.58 -24.08 -7.58
N ARG A 119 -8.47 -22.76 -7.76
CA ARG A 119 -8.60 -22.10 -9.08
C ARG A 119 -7.55 -22.53 -10.11
N HIS A 120 -6.40 -23.05 -9.67
CA HIS A 120 -5.34 -23.53 -10.54
C HIS A 120 -5.46 -25.04 -10.84
N ILE A 121 -5.75 -25.85 -9.82
CA ILE A 121 -5.77 -27.32 -9.92
C ILE A 121 -7.16 -27.84 -10.29
N GLY A 122 -8.20 -27.26 -9.71
CA GLY A 122 -9.60 -27.63 -9.93
C GLY A 122 -10.06 -28.92 -9.24
N SER A 123 -9.29 -29.45 -8.29
CA SER A 123 -9.62 -30.71 -7.60
C SER A 123 -10.78 -30.56 -6.58
N GLU A 124 -11.53 -31.64 -6.37
CA GLU A 124 -12.61 -31.69 -5.36
C GLU A 124 -12.04 -31.59 -3.94
N GLU A 125 -10.86 -32.17 -3.69
CA GLU A 125 -10.15 -32.07 -2.41
C GLU A 125 -9.79 -30.61 -2.09
N ASP A 126 -9.22 -29.87 -3.05
CA ASP A 126 -8.92 -28.45 -2.87
C ASP A 126 -10.19 -27.61 -2.63
N TYR A 127 -11.32 -28.00 -3.24
CA TYR A 127 -12.60 -27.35 -3.01
C TYR A 127 -13.11 -27.58 -1.58
N SER A 128 -13.00 -28.81 -1.07
CA SER A 128 -13.35 -29.16 0.31
C SER A 128 -12.51 -28.38 1.32
N ILE A 129 -11.18 -28.33 1.12
CA ILE A 129 -10.26 -27.54 1.96
C ILE A 129 -10.62 -26.05 1.89
N TYR A 130 -10.98 -25.53 0.71
CA TYR A 130 -11.42 -24.15 0.57
C TYR A 130 -12.71 -23.88 1.37
N LYS A 131 -13.70 -24.79 1.29
CA LYS A 131 -14.97 -24.68 2.02
C LYS A 131 -14.74 -24.67 3.53
N GLU A 132 -13.86 -25.53 4.03
CA GLU A 132 -13.51 -25.54 5.45
C GLU A 132 -12.84 -24.22 5.85
N ALA A 133 -11.85 -23.76 5.09
CA ALA A 133 -11.16 -22.49 5.33
C ALA A 133 -12.13 -21.28 5.27
N LEU A 134 -13.14 -21.34 4.41
CA LEU A 134 -14.19 -20.31 4.30
C LEU A 134 -15.06 -20.27 5.56
N ASN A 135 -15.49 -21.43 6.05
CA ASN A 135 -16.30 -21.54 7.26
C ASN A 135 -15.52 -21.05 8.48
N GLN A 136 -14.28 -21.50 8.63
CA GLN A 136 -13.40 -21.07 9.72
C GLN A 136 -13.14 -19.56 9.69
N ALA A 137 -12.86 -18.98 8.52
CA ALA A 137 -12.66 -17.54 8.38
C ALA A 137 -13.94 -16.76 8.72
N THR A 138 -15.10 -17.24 8.29
CA THR A 138 -16.40 -16.59 8.55
C THR A 138 -16.74 -16.62 10.03
N ALA A 139 -16.58 -17.76 10.70
CA ALA A 139 -16.78 -17.90 12.13
C ALA A 139 -15.86 -16.95 12.92
N GLU A 140 -14.59 -16.89 12.57
CA GLU A 140 -13.62 -16.03 13.24
C GLU A 140 -13.90 -14.54 13.02
N ILE A 141 -14.33 -14.13 11.83
CA ILE A 141 -14.75 -12.74 11.56
C ILE A 141 -15.92 -12.36 12.47
N ARG A 142 -16.92 -13.24 12.62
CA ARG A 142 -18.09 -13.01 13.48
C ARG A 142 -17.69 -12.92 14.95
N ASN A 143 -16.87 -13.87 15.43
CA ASN A 143 -16.37 -13.87 16.80
C ASN A 143 -15.56 -12.60 17.10
N SER A 144 -14.63 -12.27 16.21
CA SER A 144 -13.80 -11.07 16.34
C SER A 144 -14.63 -9.79 16.37
N LYS A 145 -15.71 -9.71 15.57
CA LYS A 145 -16.64 -8.59 15.60
C LYS A 145 -17.39 -8.51 16.92
N ARG A 146 -17.95 -9.62 17.40
CA ARG A 146 -18.65 -9.71 18.69
C ARG A 146 -17.76 -9.28 19.85
N SER A 147 -16.55 -9.82 19.93
CA SER A 147 -15.59 -9.47 21.00
C SER A 147 -15.17 -8.01 20.95
N TYR A 148 -15.09 -7.40 19.76
CA TYR A 148 -14.81 -5.99 19.62
C TYR A 148 -15.99 -5.12 20.09
N GLU A 149 -17.23 -5.49 19.73
CA GLU A 149 -18.44 -4.79 20.18
C GLU A 149 -18.62 -4.88 21.69
N GLN A 150 -18.42 -6.06 22.29
CA GLN A 150 -18.45 -6.23 23.75
C GLN A 150 -17.46 -5.32 24.47
N LYS A 151 -16.24 -5.16 23.94
CA LYS A 151 -15.24 -4.26 24.51
C LYS A 151 -15.62 -2.79 24.41
N LEU A 152 -16.41 -2.41 23.41
CA LEU A 152 -16.89 -1.03 23.26
C LEU A 152 -18.05 -0.70 24.19
N LEU A 153 -18.85 -1.70 24.58
CA LEU A 153 -19.98 -1.54 25.51
C LEU A 153 -19.53 -1.50 26.99
N LEU A 154 -18.26 -1.83 27.27
CA LEU A 154 -17.65 -1.80 28.60
C LEU A 154 -16.82 -0.53 28.84
N ILE A 155 -16.90 0.46 27.94
CA ILE A 155 -16.28 1.79 28.02
C ILE A 155 -17.41 2.81 28.08
#